data_AF-A0AAD1IVC3-F1
#
_entry.id   AF-A0AAD1IVC3-F1
#
_cell.length_a   1.000
_cell.length_b   1.000
_cell.length_c   1.000
_cell.angle_alpha   90.00
_cell.angle_beta   90.00
_cell.angle_gamma   90.00
#
_symmetry.space_group_name_H-M   'P 1'
#
loop_
_entity.id
_entity.type
_entity.pdbx_description
1 polymer ?
#
loop_
_entity_poly.entity_id
_entity_poly.type
_entity_poly.pdbx_seq_one_letter_code
_entity_poly.pdbx_strand_id
1 'polypeptide(L)'
;MHVTGGSVSVRHPAQHRSRSRHRLSPQAYLATTGRILRQLRADHRSVAMILLVPSVIITLIYFMFADVPHAPGTPSPFTNACLIMLGVFPLIVMFLITSITMQRERVSGTLERILATPLRRADLLAAYGTAFSLAAAAQASLACVVAFWFLGFETAGSPLLVIGIAIVNAVLGVGLGLLCSAFARTEFQAVQFMPLVIAPQLLLCGIIVPRNALPEWLQWVSNVMPASYALEALREVSAHPEPTATAVRDITIVVAFAVVAMFLAAATLRRRTP
;
A
#
# COMPACT_ATOMS: atom_id res chain seq x y z
N MET A 1 0.73 80.65 -19.73
CA MET A 1 1.49 79.73 -18.85
C MET A 1 0.80 79.65 -17.51
N HIS A 2 0.27 78.47 -17.17
CA HIS A 2 0.00 77.91 -15.83
C HIS A 2 -1.23 76.99 -15.91
N VAL A 3 -0.95 75.70 -16.16
CA VAL A 3 -1.90 74.61 -15.95
C VAL A 3 -1.63 74.10 -14.54
N THR A 4 -2.64 74.17 -13.67
CA THR A 4 -2.59 73.70 -12.28
C THR A 4 -2.55 72.17 -12.24
N GLY A 5 -1.52 71.64 -11.59
CA GLY A 5 -1.31 70.20 -11.40
C GLY A 5 -2.30 69.63 -10.39
N GLY A 6 -3.23 68.80 -10.86
CA GLY A 6 -4.01 67.91 -10.01
C GLY A 6 -3.22 66.63 -9.75
N SER A 7 -2.69 66.46 -8.54
CA SER A 7 -2.09 65.20 -8.10
C SER A 7 -3.21 64.19 -7.81
N VAL A 8 -3.40 63.21 -8.70
CA VAL A 8 -4.26 62.06 -8.43
C VAL A 8 -3.53 61.12 -7.47
N SER A 9 -3.94 61.09 -6.20
CA SER A 9 -3.43 60.11 -5.24
C SER A 9 -4.02 58.73 -5.57
N VAL A 10 -3.30 57.93 -6.35
CA VAL A 10 -3.62 56.51 -6.53
C VAL A 10 -3.26 55.80 -5.23
N ARG A 11 -4.22 55.74 -4.30
CA ARG A 11 -4.15 54.81 -3.17
C ARG A 11 -4.27 53.40 -3.73
N HIS A 12 -3.14 52.74 -3.97
CA HIS A 12 -3.12 51.29 -4.09
C HIS A 12 -3.51 50.70 -2.72
N PRO A 13 -4.66 50.02 -2.58
CA PRO A 13 -4.82 49.12 -1.46
C PRO A 13 -3.97 47.90 -1.79
N ALA A 14 -2.71 47.93 -1.37
CA ALA A 14 -1.91 46.71 -1.23
C ALA A 14 -2.61 45.88 -0.14
N GLN A 15 -3.62 45.12 -0.53
CA GLN A 15 -4.23 44.10 0.30
C GLN A 15 -3.12 43.12 0.65
N HIS A 16 -2.65 43.23 1.89
CA HIS A 16 -1.91 42.19 2.59
C HIS A 16 -2.65 40.87 2.36
N ARG A 17 -2.17 40.07 1.40
CA ARG A 17 -2.48 38.64 1.34
C ARG A 17 -1.97 38.06 2.64
N SER A 18 -2.87 37.93 3.59
CA SER A 18 -2.65 37.17 4.80
C SER A 18 -2.09 35.83 4.37
N ARG A 19 -0.83 35.58 4.73
CA ARG A 19 -0.27 34.24 4.74
C ARG A 19 -1.03 33.48 5.82
N SER A 20 -2.27 33.06 5.53
CA SER A 20 -2.95 32.09 6.35
C SER A 20 -2.09 30.84 6.29
N ARG A 21 -1.37 30.59 7.38
CA ARG A 21 -0.81 29.29 7.70
C ARG A 21 -2.00 28.34 7.81
N HIS A 22 -2.50 27.86 6.68
CA HIS A 22 -3.65 26.96 6.65
C HIS A 22 -3.21 25.62 7.21
N ARG A 23 -3.52 25.44 8.49
CA ARG A 23 -3.59 24.14 9.15
C ARG A 23 -4.57 23.27 8.34
N LEU A 24 -4.28 21.97 8.27
CA LEU A 24 -5.19 20.95 7.79
C LEU A 24 -6.59 21.22 8.35
N SER A 25 -7.58 21.57 7.52
CA SER A 25 -8.97 21.49 7.96
C SER A 25 -9.37 20.02 7.91
N PRO A 26 -9.66 19.37 9.05
CA PRO A 26 -9.98 17.94 9.08
C PRO A 26 -11.14 17.58 8.16
N GLN A 27 -12.08 18.51 8.00
CA GLN A 27 -13.23 18.39 7.11
C GLN A 27 -12.84 18.26 5.63
N ALA A 28 -11.83 19.01 5.15
CA ALA A 28 -11.43 18.94 3.76
C ALA A 28 -10.65 17.65 3.45
N TYR A 29 -9.85 17.18 4.41
CA TYR A 29 -9.21 15.86 4.33
C TYR A 29 -10.23 14.73 4.24
N LEU A 30 -11.19 14.68 5.17
CA LEU A 30 -12.25 13.67 5.20
C LEU A 30 -13.13 13.72 3.95
N ALA A 31 -13.48 14.92 3.47
CA ALA A 31 -14.23 15.08 2.23
C ALA A 31 -13.48 14.53 1.00
N THR A 32 -12.17 14.78 0.93
CA THR A 32 -11.32 14.30 -0.16
C THR A 32 -11.16 12.77 -0.11
N THR A 33 -10.85 12.21 1.06
CA THR A 33 -10.77 10.75 1.27
C THR A 33 -12.11 10.09 0.94
N GLY A 34 -13.23 10.64 1.41
CA GLY A 34 -14.57 10.13 1.12
C GLY A 34 -14.98 10.25 -0.36
N ARG A 35 -14.47 11.24 -1.08
CA ARG A 35 -14.62 11.32 -2.55
C ARG A 35 -13.86 10.20 -3.24
N ILE A 36 -12.59 9.97 -2.87
CA ILE A 36 -11.75 8.92 -3.46
C ILE A 36 -12.33 7.54 -3.18
N LEU A 37 -12.79 7.28 -1.95
CA LEU A 37 -13.46 6.03 -1.60
C LEU A 37 -14.73 5.80 -2.42
N ARG A 38 -15.54 6.83 -2.64
CA ARG A 38 -16.73 6.73 -3.50
C ARG A 38 -16.37 6.49 -4.96
N GLN A 39 -15.33 7.13 -5.46
CA GLN A 39 -14.81 6.90 -6.82
C GLN A 39 -14.32 5.47 -6.99
N LEU A 40 -13.55 4.96 -6.02
CA LEU A 40 -13.10 3.57 -6.01
C LEU A 40 -14.30 2.62 -5.94
N ARG A 41 -15.26 2.87 -5.04
CA ARG A 41 -16.46 2.05 -4.89
C ARG A 41 -17.37 2.04 -6.13
N ALA A 42 -17.45 3.17 -6.84
CA ALA A 42 -18.24 3.28 -8.08
C ALA A 42 -17.62 2.49 -9.24
N ASP A 43 -16.30 2.28 -9.22
CA ASP A 43 -15.66 1.33 -10.14
C ASP A 43 -15.81 -0.11 -9.61
N HIS A 44 -17.02 -0.63 -9.80
CA HIS A 44 -17.39 -1.98 -9.35
C HIS A 44 -16.46 -3.06 -9.89
N ARG A 45 -15.92 -2.88 -11.11
CA ARG A 45 -14.99 -3.86 -11.71
C ARG A 45 -13.68 -3.87 -10.95
N SER A 46 -13.11 -2.70 -10.68
CA SER A 46 -11.87 -2.59 -9.90
C SER A 46 -12.05 -3.13 -8.49
N VAL A 47 -13.14 -2.79 -7.80
CA VAL A 47 -13.41 -3.30 -6.44
C VAL A 47 -13.63 -4.81 -6.44
N ALA A 48 -14.40 -5.33 -7.39
CA ALA A 48 -14.59 -6.77 -7.52
C ALA A 48 -13.25 -7.47 -7.77
N MET A 49 -12.39 -6.95 -8.66
CA MET A 49 -11.07 -7.52 -8.89
C MET A 49 -10.18 -7.46 -7.63
N ILE A 50 -10.17 -6.33 -6.92
CA ILE A 50 -9.38 -6.16 -5.68
C ILE A 50 -9.78 -7.19 -4.62
N LEU A 51 -11.08 -7.39 -4.42
CA LEU A 51 -11.60 -8.22 -3.34
C LEU A 51 -11.67 -9.72 -3.71
N LEU A 52 -12.11 -10.02 -4.94
CA LEU A 52 -12.33 -11.39 -5.37
C LEU A 52 -11.04 -12.09 -5.78
N VAL A 53 -10.13 -11.43 -6.48
CA VAL A 53 -8.95 -12.12 -7.05
C VAL A 53 -8.07 -12.75 -5.96
N PRO A 54 -7.71 -12.07 -4.85
CA PRO A 54 -6.96 -12.71 -3.76
C PRO A 54 -7.70 -13.93 -3.18
N SER A 55 -9.01 -13.78 -2.96
CA SER A 55 -9.85 -14.83 -2.39
C SER A 55 -9.95 -16.05 -3.32
N VAL A 56 -10.18 -15.82 -4.61
CA VAL A 56 -10.26 -16.87 -5.64
C VAL A 56 -8.95 -17.62 -5.76
N ILE A 57 -7.81 -16.93 -5.70
CA ILE A 57 -6.49 -17.58 -5.78
C ILE A 57 -6.22 -18.43 -4.55
N ILE A 58 -6.56 -17.95 -3.34
CA ILE A 58 -6.42 -18.76 -2.12
C ILE A 58 -7.34 -20.00 -2.20
N THR A 59 -8.57 -19.85 -2.67
CA THR A 59 -9.49 -20.97 -2.90
C THR A 59 -8.93 -21.96 -3.93
N LEU A 60 -8.33 -21.48 -5.01
CA LEU A 60 -7.69 -22.35 -6.02
C LEU A 60 -6.51 -23.12 -5.43
N ILE A 61 -5.68 -22.45 -4.61
CA ILE A 61 -4.58 -23.07 -3.87
C ILE A 61 -5.09 -24.12 -2.89
N TYR A 62 -6.21 -23.87 -2.21
CA TYR A 62 -6.87 -24.87 -1.37
C TYR A 62 -7.19 -26.12 -2.18
N PHE A 63 -7.90 -26.00 -3.30
CA PHE A 63 -8.22 -27.16 -4.15
C PHE A 63 -6.99 -27.85 -4.74
N MET A 64 -5.90 -27.12 -4.94
CA MET A 64 -4.65 -27.69 -5.43
C MET A 64 -3.94 -28.56 -4.37
N PHE A 65 -4.10 -28.27 -3.09
CA PHE A 65 -3.38 -28.91 -2.00
C PHE A 65 -4.25 -29.73 -1.02
N ALA A 66 -5.58 -29.67 -1.12
CA ALA A 66 -6.50 -30.29 -0.18
C ALA A 66 -6.24 -31.80 0.01
N ASP A 67 -5.94 -32.51 -1.09
CA ASP A 67 -5.75 -33.96 -1.08
C ASP A 67 -4.28 -34.39 -1.22
N VAL A 68 -3.33 -33.45 -1.10
CA VAL A 68 -1.90 -33.76 -1.26
C VAL A 68 -1.39 -34.45 0.01
N PRO A 69 -0.89 -35.70 -0.08
CA PRO A 69 -0.39 -36.41 1.09
C PRO A 69 0.80 -35.68 1.71
N HIS A 70 0.80 -35.57 3.04
CA HIS A 70 1.90 -34.99 3.80
C HIS A 70 2.24 -35.85 5.02
N ALA A 71 3.48 -35.74 5.49
CA ALA A 71 3.95 -36.55 6.61
C ALA A 71 3.15 -36.23 7.88
N PRO A 72 2.79 -37.24 8.69
CA PRO A 72 2.13 -37.03 9.98
C PRO A 72 2.94 -36.05 10.86
N GLY A 73 2.29 -35.01 11.38
CA GLY A 73 2.93 -33.99 12.22
C GLY A 73 3.61 -32.84 11.48
N THR A 74 3.62 -32.84 10.14
CA THR A 74 4.05 -31.66 9.36
C THR A 74 2.85 -30.76 9.00
N PRO A 75 3.02 -29.43 8.95
CA PRO A 75 1.96 -28.52 8.48
C PRO A 75 1.51 -28.91 7.08
N SER A 76 0.20 -28.79 6.82
CA SER A 76 -0.33 -29.10 5.50
C SER A 76 0.35 -28.22 4.42
N PRO A 77 0.57 -28.74 3.20
CA PRO A 77 1.08 -27.94 2.08
C PRO A 77 0.20 -26.71 1.81
N PHE A 78 -1.12 -26.85 2.02
CA PHE A 78 -2.07 -25.75 1.95
C PHE A 78 -1.74 -24.64 2.96
N THR A 79 -1.48 -24.97 4.23
CA THR A 79 -1.14 -23.98 5.28
C THR A 79 0.05 -23.12 4.85
N ASN A 80 1.12 -23.74 4.37
CA ASN A 80 2.31 -23.04 3.92
C ASN A 80 2.03 -22.14 2.70
N ALA A 81 1.32 -22.65 1.69
CA ALA A 81 0.97 -21.89 0.50
C ALA A 81 0.01 -20.74 0.83
N CYS A 82 -0.96 -20.96 1.72
CA CYS A 82 -1.92 -19.96 2.18
C CYS A 82 -1.22 -18.80 2.89
N LEU A 83 -0.29 -19.08 3.81
CA LEU A 83 0.53 -18.05 4.47
C LEU A 83 1.27 -17.16 3.48
N ILE A 84 1.91 -17.78 2.48
CA ILE A 84 2.63 -17.05 1.43
C ILE A 84 1.66 -16.16 0.66
N MET A 85 0.48 -16.66 0.29
CA MET A 85 -0.52 -15.88 -0.44
C MET A 85 -1.08 -14.72 0.39
N LEU A 86 -1.40 -14.94 1.67
CA LEU A 86 -1.89 -13.90 2.57
C LEU A 86 -0.85 -12.79 2.79
N GLY A 87 0.43 -13.15 2.83
CA GLY A 87 1.52 -12.18 2.90
C GLY A 87 1.70 -11.44 1.58
N VAL A 88 1.93 -12.17 0.49
CA VAL A 88 2.42 -11.58 -0.76
C VAL A 88 1.32 -10.97 -1.60
N PHE A 89 0.20 -11.66 -1.76
CA PHE A 89 -0.76 -11.33 -2.81
C PHE A 89 -1.42 -9.96 -2.63
N PRO A 90 -1.92 -9.59 -1.43
CA PRO A 90 -2.44 -8.25 -1.18
C PRO A 90 -1.42 -7.13 -1.43
N LEU A 91 -0.15 -7.36 -1.13
CA LEU A 91 0.94 -6.41 -1.40
C LEU A 91 1.09 -6.17 -2.90
N ILE A 92 1.09 -7.22 -3.72
CA ILE A 92 1.23 -7.11 -5.18
C ILE A 92 0.04 -6.35 -5.78
N VAL A 93 -1.17 -6.75 -5.41
CA VAL A 93 -2.41 -6.15 -5.92
C VAL A 93 -2.45 -4.67 -5.58
N MET A 94 -2.18 -4.30 -4.32
CA MET A 94 -2.20 -2.90 -3.92
C MET A 94 -1.05 -2.08 -4.47
N PHE A 95 0.14 -2.67 -4.66
CA PHE A 95 1.21 -2.01 -5.40
C PHE A 95 0.76 -1.61 -6.80
N LEU A 96 0.21 -2.56 -7.55
CA LEU A 96 -0.14 -2.36 -8.95
C LEU A 96 -1.28 -1.35 -9.11
N ILE A 97 -2.36 -1.56 -8.35
CA ILE A 97 -3.57 -0.73 -8.43
C ILE A 97 -3.25 0.70 -8.02
N THR A 98 -2.56 0.87 -6.89
CA THR A 98 -2.20 2.19 -6.41
C THR A 98 -1.28 2.90 -7.39
N SER A 99 -0.29 2.20 -7.96
CA SER A 99 0.63 2.78 -8.93
C SER A 99 -0.07 3.22 -10.21
N ILE A 100 -0.94 2.38 -10.78
CA ILE A 100 -1.69 2.67 -12.01
C ILE A 100 -2.70 3.78 -11.77
N THR A 101 -3.53 3.68 -10.74
CA THR A 101 -4.58 4.68 -10.48
C THR A 101 -3.97 6.05 -10.20
N MET A 102 -2.89 6.11 -9.43
CA MET A 102 -2.22 7.39 -9.16
C MET A 102 -1.53 7.96 -10.40
N GLN A 103 -0.92 7.11 -11.24
CA GLN A 103 -0.37 7.56 -12.52
C GLN A 103 -1.47 8.11 -13.44
N ARG A 104 -2.63 7.44 -13.54
CA ARG A 104 -3.79 7.89 -14.32
C ARG A 104 -4.32 9.23 -13.81
N GLU A 105 -4.40 9.41 -12.50
CA GLU A 105 -4.89 10.66 -11.89
C GLU A 105 -3.95 11.84 -12.17
N ARG A 106 -2.64 11.58 -12.23
CA ARG A 106 -1.63 12.57 -12.61
C ARG A 106 -1.73 12.97 -14.07
N VAL A 107 -1.89 12.00 -14.97
CA VAL A 107 -1.90 12.24 -16.42
C VAL A 107 -3.22 12.82 -16.90
N SER A 108 -4.35 12.44 -16.31
CA SER A 108 -5.68 12.98 -16.66
C SER A 108 -5.88 14.46 -16.27
N GLY A 109 -4.93 15.06 -15.55
CA GLY A 109 -5.03 16.44 -15.07
C GLY A 109 -6.04 16.63 -13.92
N THR A 110 -6.71 15.56 -13.46
CA THR A 110 -7.59 15.62 -12.28
C THR A 110 -6.82 16.06 -11.05
N LEU A 111 -5.58 15.55 -10.90
CA LEU A 111 -4.69 15.99 -9.84
C LEU A 111 -4.42 17.50 -9.92
N GLU A 112 -4.19 18.06 -11.11
CA GLU A 112 -3.92 19.49 -11.28
C GLU A 112 -5.14 20.36 -10.97
N ARG A 113 -6.34 19.92 -11.40
CA ARG A 113 -7.61 20.59 -11.06
C ARG A 113 -7.86 20.61 -9.56
N ILE A 114 -7.55 19.52 -8.86
CA ILE A 114 -7.68 19.47 -7.38
C ILE A 114 -6.60 20.34 -6.72
N LEU A 115 -5.38 20.38 -7.25
CA LEU A 115 -4.32 21.23 -6.73
C LEU A 115 -4.51 22.73 -7.00
N ALA A 116 -5.45 23.10 -7.85
CA ALA A 116 -5.92 24.47 -8.00
C ALA A 116 -6.89 24.90 -6.87
N THR A 117 -7.44 23.94 -6.11
CA THR A 117 -8.17 24.21 -4.86
C THR A 117 -7.18 24.44 -3.71
N PRO A 118 -7.56 25.06 -2.57
CA PRO A 118 -6.63 25.43 -1.49
C PRO A 118 -6.09 24.22 -0.67
N LEU A 119 -6.08 23.02 -1.24
CA LEU A 119 -5.56 21.79 -0.63
C LEU A 119 -4.05 21.64 -0.89
N ARG A 120 -3.28 21.29 0.14
CA ARG A 120 -1.85 20.98 -0.04
C ARG A 120 -1.72 19.62 -0.71
N ARG A 121 -0.70 19.46 -1.56
CA ARG A 121 -0.35 18.16 -2.20
C ARG A 121 -0.15 17.04 -1.19
N ALA A 122 0.47 17.35 -0.05
CA ALA A 122 0.68 16.39 1.03
C ALA A 122 -0.67 15.89 1.60
N ASP A 123 -1.65 16.78 1.76
CA ASP A 123 -2.98 16.45 2.28
C ASP A 123 -3.75 15.57 1.28
N LEU A 124 -3.58 15.85 -0.01
CA LEU A 124 -4.13 15.02 -1.09
C LEU A 124 -3.49 13.64 -1.11
N LEU A 125 -2.16 13.54 -1.04
CA LEU A 125 -1.48 12.24 -1.04
C LEU A 125 -1.81 11.44 0.23
N ALA A 126 -1.94 12.10 1.37
CA ALA A 126 -2.43 11.46 2.59
C ALA A 126 -3.86 10.92 2.42
N ALA A 127 -4.74 11.66 1.71
CA ALA A 127 -6.09 11.23 1.41
C ALA A 127 -6.14 10.01 0.46
N TYR A 128 -5.34 9.99 -0.61
CA TYR A 128 -5.20 8.81 -1.48
C TYR A 128 -4.58 7.63 -0.73
N GLY A 129 -3.49 7.86 0.00
CA GLY A 129 -2.82 6.86 0.82
C GLY A 129 -3.79 6.21 1.80
N THR A 130 -4.61 7.01 2.48
CA THR A 130 -5.62 6.51 3.42
C THR A 130 -6.76 5.78 2.70
N ALA A 131 -7.29 6.33 1.61
CA ALA A 131 -8.36 5.68 0.86
C ALA A 131 -7.93 4.30 0.32
N PHE A 132 -6.73 4.22 -0.27
CA PHE A 132 -6.17 2.94 -0.73
C PHE A 132 -5.79 2.02 0.42
N SER A 133 -5.31 2.55 1.56
CA SER A 133 -5.03 1.73 2.75
C SER A 133 -6.30 1.11 3.33
N LEU A 134 -7.45 1.80 3.27
CA LEU A 134 -8.74 1.23 3.65
C LEU A 134 -9.17 0.12 2.68
N ALA A 135 -8.94 0.28 1.38
CA ALA A 135 -9.18 -0.78 0.39
C ALA A 135 -8.23 -1.97 0.57
N ALA A 136 -6.97 -1.71 0.92
CA ALA A 136 -5.96 -2.71 1.28
C ALA A 136 -6.40 -3.49 2.53
N ALA A 137 -6.88 -2.78 3.55
CA ALA A 137 -7.39 -3.41 4.76
C ALA A 137 -8.60 -4.30 4.47
N ALA A 138 -9.57 -3.80 3.70
CA ALA A 138 -10.76 -4.55 3.31
C ALA A 138 -10.42 -5.84 2.54
N GLN A 139 -9.54 -5.76 1.54
CA GLN A 139 -9.17 -6.94 0.75
C GLN A 139 -8.38 -7.98 1.56
N ALA A 140 -7.42 -7.53 2.38
CA ALA A 140 -6.58 -8.44 3.16
C ALA A 140 -7.42 -9.13 4.23
N SER A 141 -8.34 -8.39 4.85
CA SER A 141 -9.30 -8.94 5.82
C SER A 141 -10.21 -9.95 5.15
N LEU A 142 -10.76 -9.65 3.97
CA LEU A 142 -11.60 -10.58 3.23
C LEU A 142 -10.85 -11.86 2.85
N ALA A 143 -9.63 -11.73 2.33
CA ALA A 143 -8.78 -12.87 1.98
C ALA A 143 -8.49 -13.76 3.21
N CYS A 144 -8.20 -13.16 4.36
CA CYS A 144 -8.04 -13.89 5.61
C CYS A 144 -9.34 -14.56 6.06
N VAL A 145 -10.48 -13.86 5.99
CA VAL A 145 -11.79 -14.42 6.36
C VAL A 145 -12.10 -15.64 5.50
N VAL A 146 -11.85 -15.57 4.19
CA VAL A 146 -12.00 -16.71 3.28
C VAL A 146 -11.09 -17.86 3.69
N ALA A 147 -9.81 -17.60 3.95
CA ALA A 147 -8.86 -18.63 4.40
C ALA A 147 -9.30 -19.33 5.70
N PHE A 148 -9.54 -18.56 6.77
CA PHE A 148 -9.83 -19.09 8.10
C PHE A 148 -11.23 -19.72 8.20
N TRP A 149 -12.27 -19.07 7.67
CA TRP A 149 -13.66 -19.51 7.89
C TRP A 149 -14.21 -20.44 6.80
N PHE A 150 -13.69 -20.37 5.56
CA PHE A 150 -14.24 -21.15 4.45
C PHE A 150 -13.31 -22.27 3.98
N LEU A 151 -12.00 -22.16 4.21
CA LEU A 151 -10.99 -23.09 3.70
C LEU A 151 -10.27 -23.87 4.81
N GLY A 152 -10.68 -23.71 6.06
CA GLY A 152 -10.13 -24.45 7.20
C GLY A 152 -8.65 -24.13 7.48
N PHE A 153 -8.20 -22.91 7.16
CA PHE A 153 -6.85 -22.48 7.51
C PHE A 153 -6.73 -22.32 9.03
N GLU A 154 -5.81 -23.06 9.64
CA GLU A 154 -5.54 -23.03 11.09
C GLU A 154 -4.15 -22.45 11.37
N THR A 155 -4.05 -21.71 12.48
CA THR A 155 -2.80 -21.15 12.99
C THR A 155 -2.68 -21.42 14.49
N ALA A 156 -1.46 -21.66 14.97
CA ALA A 156 -1.22 -21.81 16.40
C ALA A 156 -1.50 -20.50 17.16
N GLY A 157 -1.07 -19.37 16.59
CA GLY A 157 -1.31 -18.04 17.15
C GLY A 157 -2.66 -17.43 16.76
N SER A 158 -2.87 -16.18 17.21
CA SER A 158 -4.12 -15.47 17.00
C SER A 158 -4.41 -15.15 15.52
N PRO A 159 -5.58 -15.52 14.97
CA PRO A 159 -5.99 -15.13 13.61
C PRO A 159 -6.01 -13.62 13.38
N LEU A 160 -6.27 -12.83 14.43
CA LEU A 160 -6.27 -11.36 14.35
C LEU A 160 -4.87 -10.79 14.07
N LEU A 161 -3.81 -11.43 14.57
CA LEU A 161 -2.44 -11.03 14.27
C LEU A 161 -2.10 -11.29 12.80
N VAL A 162 -2.52 -12.43 12.26
CA VAL A 162 -2.37 -12.76 10.83
C VAL A 162 -3.08 -11.72 9.96
N ILE A 163 -4.33 -11.39 10.29
CA ILE A 163 -5.09 -10.34 9.61
C ILE A 163 -4.34 -9.00 9.70
N GLY A 164 -3.86 -8.63 10.89
CA GLY A 164 -3.09 -7.40 11.09
C GLY A 164 -1.83 -7.33 10.23
N ILE A 165 -1.03 -8.41 10.18
CA ILE A 165 0.18 -8.48 9.35
C ILE A 165 -0.18 -8.37 7.86
N ALA A 166 -1.19 -9.10 7.40
CA ALA A 166 -1.64 -9.04 6.01
C ALA A 166 -2.11 -7.63 5.61
N ILE A 167 -2.84 -6.94 6.49
CA ILE A 167 -3.27 -5.55 6.28
C ILE A 167 -2.05 -4.63 6.18
N VAL A 168 -1.13 -4.68 7.14
CA VAL A 168 0.06 -3.83 7.15
C VAL A 168 0.90 -4.07 5.89
N ASN A 169 1.05 -5.32 5.45
CA ASN A 169 1.80 -5.64 4.25
C ASN A 169 1.08 -5.18 2.97
N ALA A 170 -0.26 -5.22 2.94
CA ALA A 170 -1.04 -4.64 1.85
C ALA A 170 -0.88 -3.11 1.79
N VAL A 171 -0.87 -2.43 2.95
CA VAL A 171 -0.61 -0.99 3.09
C VAL A 171 0.81 -0.62 2.65
N LEU A 172 1.80 -1.47 2.94
CA LEU A 172 3.14 -1.33 2.38
C LEU A 172 3.09 -1.36 0.84
N GLY A 173 2.32 -2.30 0.26
CA GLY A 173 2.04 -2.32 -1.18
C GLY A 173 1.49 -1.00 -1.70
N VAL A 174 0.54 -0.38 -0.98
CA VAL A 174 0.03 0.97 -1.30
C VAL A 174 1.16 2.00 -1.30
N GLY A 175 1.99 2.03 -0.27
CA GLY A 175 3.09 3.00 -0.15
C GLY A 175 4.11 2.87 -1.28
N LEU A 176 4.53 1.64 -1.58
CA LEU A 176 5.43 1.34 -2.70
C LEU A 176 4.79 1.70 -4.04
N GLY A 177 3.50 1.41 -4.23
CA GLY A 177 2.76 1.77 -5.43
C GLY A 177 2.66 3.28 -5.63
N LEU A 178 2.35 4.04 -4.57
CA LEU A 178 2.36 5.51 -4.63
C LEU A 178 3.75 6.05 -4.95
N LEU A 179 4.81 5.48 -4.36
CA LEU A 179 6.19 5.89 -4.61
C LEU A 179 6.57 5.65 -6.08
N CYS A 180 6.33 4.45 -6.61
CA CYS A 180 6.60 4.11 -8.01
C CYS A 180 5.78 4.94 -8.99
N SER A 181 4.53 5.27 -8.63
CA SER A 181 3.66 6.11 -9.46
C SER A 181 4.30 7.46 -9.77
N ALA A 182 5.17 7.98 -8.91
CA ALA A 182 5.87 9.26 -9.10
C ALA A 182 6.80 9.24 -10.32
N PHE A 183 7.42 8.09 -10.60
CA PHE A 183 8.39 7.88 -11.67
C PHE A 183 7.75 7.37 -12.97
N ALA A 184 6.58 6.74 -12.88
CA ALA A 184 5.85 6.24 -14.05
C ALA A 184 5.29 7.37 -14.92
N ARG A 185 5.53 7.27 -16.23
CA ARG A 185 4.99 8.17 -17.26
C ARG A 185 3.71 7.62 -17.89
N THR A 186 3.59 6.30 -17.95
CA THR A 186 2.41 5.59 -18.51
C THR A 186 1.91 4.50 -17.55
N GLU A 187 0.65 4.09 -17.70
CA GLU A 187 0.09 2.95 -16.95
C GLU A 187 0.90 1.68 -17.21
N PHE A 188 1.34 1.48 -18.46
CA PHE A 188 2.20 0.36 -18.83
C PHE A 188 3.55 0.38 -18.11
N GLN A 189 4.16 1.56 -17.95
CA GLN A 189 5.40 1.68 -17.18
C GLN A 189 5.19 1.38 -15.69
N ALA A 190 4.03 1.72 -15.12
CA ALA A 190 3.68 1.33 -13.75
C ALA A 190 3.66 -0.20 -13.58
N VAL A 191 3.10 -0.93 -14.57
CA VAL A 191 3.14 -2.40 -14.60
C VAL A 191 4.57 -2.91 -14.70
N GLN A 192 5.42 -2.28 -15.53
CA GLN A 192 6.84 -2.66 -15.69
C GLN A 192 7.69 -2.42 -14.43
N PHE A 193 7.29 -1.53 -13.52
CA PHE A 193 7.96 -1.41 -12.21
C PHE A 193 7.69 -2.57 -11.28
N MET A 194 6.61 -3.34 -11.49
CA MET A 194 6.29 -4.50 -10.67
C MET A 194 7.44 -5.52 -10.63
N PRO A 195 7.97 -6.06 -11.75
CA PRO A 195 9.09 -6.99 -11.68
C PRO A 195 10.35 -6.37 -11.06
N LEU A 196 10.55 -5.05 -11.16
CA LEU A 196 11.72 -4.39 -10.56
C LEU A 196 11.63 -4.30 -9.03
N VAL A 197 10.44 -4.03 -8.48
CA VAL A 197 10.25 -3.77 -7.05
C VAL A 197 9.73 -5.01 -6.31
N ILE A 198 8.79 -5.73 -6.91
CA ILE A 198 8.13 -6.87 -6.31
C ILE A 198 8.96 -8.15 -6.47
N ALA A 199 9.49 -8.45 -7.66
CA ALA A 199 10.14 -9.74 -7.87
C ALA A 199 11.35 -9.99 -6.95
N PRO A 200 12.27 -9.03 -6.72
CA PRO A 200 13.37 -9.24 -5.77
C PRO A 200 12.87 -9.56 -4.36
N GLN A 201 11.77 -8.93 -3.93
CA GLN A 201 11.16 -9.22 -2.65
C GLN A 201 10.65 -10.66 -2.59
N LEU A 202 9.99 -11.16 -3.64
CA LEU A 202 9.45 -12.53 -3.65
C LEU A 202 10.53 -13.60 -3.71
N LEU A 203 11.60 -13.32 -4.47
CA LEU A 203 12.71 -14.25 -4.62
C LEU A 203 13.55 -14.36 -3.33
N LEU A 204 13.68 -13.25 -2.59
CA LEU A 204 14.60 -13.15 -1.46
C LEU A 204 13.91 -13.16 -0.08
N CYS A 205 12.57 -13.16 0.00
CA CYS A 205 11.84 -13.19 1.27
C CYS A 205 11.81 -14.56 1.95
N GLY A 206 12.32 -15.62 1.31
CA GLY A 206 12.36 -16.96 1.90
C GLY A 206 11.29 -17.92 1.38
N ILE A 207 10.60 -17.60 0.27
CA ILE A 207 9.60 -18.48 -0.37
C ILE A 207 10.26 -19.66 -1.07
N ILE A 208 11.26 -19.39 -1.91
CA ILE A 208 11.93 -20.40 -2.74
C ILE A 208 13.11 -21.03 -1.99
N VAL A 209 13.99 -20.17 -1.46
CA VAL A 209 15.17 -20.57 -0.69
C VAL A 209 15.08 -19.91 0.69
N PRO A 210 15.18 -20.68 1.80
CA PRO A 210 15.24 -20.12 3.15
C PRO A 210 16.31 -19.02 3.27
N ARG A 211 16.00 -17.93 3.97
CA ARG A 211 16.88 -16.75 4.04
C ARG A 211 18.26 -17.06 4.61
N ASN A 212 18.33 -17.95 5.60
CA ASN A 212 19.58 -18.42 6.21
C ASN A 212 20.44 -19.28 5.28
N ALA A 213 19.87 -19.82 4.20
CA ALA A 213 20.58 -20.59 3.18
C ALA A 213 21.06 -19.73 2.00
N LEU A 214 20.71 -18.44 1.96
CA LEU A 214 21.21 -17.53 0.94
C LEU A 214 22.69 -17.21 1.19
N PRO A 215 23.51 -17.02 0.13
CA PRO A 215 24.83 -16.41 0.23
C PRO A 215 24.77 -15.06 0.97
N GLU A 216 25.83 -14.71 1.71
CA GLU A 216 25.85 -13.52 2.57
C GLU A 216 25.43 -12.24 1.84
N TRP A 217 25.92 -12.01 0.62
CA TRP A 217 25.57 -10.82 -0.16
C TRP A 217 24.07 -10.76 -0.52
N LEU A 218 23.41 -11.90 -0.74
CA LEU A 218 21.96 -11.96 -0.96
C LEU A 218 21.17 -11.79 0.34
N GLN A 219 21.72 -12.23 1.47
CA GLN A 219 21.11 -11.95 2.79
C GLN A 219 21.06 -10.45 3.06
N TRP A 220 22.13 -9.71 2.74
CA TRP A 220 22.13 -8.25 2.85
C TRP A 220 21.01 -7.59 2.04
N VAL A 221 20.79 -8.04 0.80
CA VAL A 221 19.70 -7.54 -0.03
C VAL A 221 18.33 -7.93 0.56
N SER A 222 18.18 -9.19 0.99
CA SER A 222 16.97 -9.70 1.64
C SER A 222 16.60 -8.90 2.90
N ASN A 223 17.59 -8.43 3.66
CA ASN A 223 17.40 -7.61 4.87
C ASN A 223 16.83 -6.21 4.58
N VAL A 224 16.93 -5.72 3.33
CA VAL A 224 16.33 -4.45 2.90
C VAL A 224 14.92 -4.66 2.33
N MET A 225 14.53 -5.91 2.07
CA MET A 225 13.22 -6.24 1.50
C MET A 225 12.17 -6.36 2.61
N PRO A 226 11.16 -5.48 2.65
CA PRO A 226 10.15 -5.51 3.71
C PRO A 226 9.27 -6.77 3.68
N ALA A 227 9.04 -7.37 2.51
CA ALA A 227 8.28 -8.61 2.39
C ALA A 227 8.95 -9.80 3.11
N SER A 228 10.28 -9.77 3.30
CA SER A 228 11.02 -10.77 4.07
C SER A 228 10.55 -10.82 5.51
N TYR A 229 10.37 -9.65 6.13
CA TYR A 229 9.91 -9.54 7.51
C TYR A 229 8.42 -9.85 7.64
N ALA A 230 7.60 -9.48 6.65
CA ALA A 230 6.18 -9.81 6.67
C ALA A 230 5.94 -11.32 6.60
N LEU A 231 6.67 -12.03 5.74
CA LEU A 231 6.55 -13.48 5.64
C LEU A 231 7.08 -14.19 6.88
N GLU A 232 8.20 -13.73 7.44
CA GLU A 232 8.75 -14.28 8.68
C GLU A 232 7.79 -14.09 9.86
N ALA A 233 7.21 -12.90 10.01
CA ALA A 233 6.18 -12.63 11.01
C ALA A 233 4.96 -13.55 10.87
N LEU A 234 4.48 -13.78 9.64
CA LEU A 234 3.37 -14.70 9.38
C LEU A 234 3.71 -16.14 9.75
N ARG A 235 4.92 -16.61 9.44
CA ARG A 235 5.40 -17.94 9.82
C ARG A 235 5.49 -18.10 11.34
N GLU A 236 6.08 -17.12 12.01
CA GLU A 236 6.23 -17.13 13.46
C GLU A 236 4.89 -17.16 14.20
N VAL A 237 3.93 -16.32 13.78
CA VAL A 237 2.57 -16.29 14.37
C VAL A 237 1.79 -17.56 14.02
N SER A 238 2.03 -18.16 12.86
CA SER A 238 1.38 -19.42 12.50
C SER A 238 1.91 -20.62 13.29
N ALA A 239 3.19 -20.60 13.66
CA ALA A 239 3.87 -21.72 14.30
C ALA A 239 3.76 -21.69 15.83
N HIS A 240 3.62 -20.51 16.44
CA HIS A 240 3.65 -20.35 17.90
C HIS A 240 2.32 -19.80 18.45
N PRO A 241 1.83 -20.28 19.60
CA PRO A 241 0.62 -19.77 20.23
C PRO A 241 0.72 -18.30 20.66
N GLU A 242 1.90 -17.91 21.14
CA GLU A 242 2.18 -16.55 21.60
C GLU A 242 3.11 -15.83 20.62
N PRO A 243 2.94 -14.50 20.44
CA PRO A 243 3.80 -13.73 19.58
C PRO A 243 5.24 -13.74 20.11
N THR A 244 6.15 -14.32 19.33
CA THR A 244 7.57 -14.38 19.64
C THR A 244 8.23 -13.00 19.52
N ALA A 245 9.39 -12.82 20.15
CA ALA A 245 10.18 -11.60 20.01
C ALA A 245 10.53 -11.32 18.52
N THR A 246 10.77 -12.37 17.74
CA THR A 246 10.99 -12.30 16.29
C THR A 246 9.76 -11.77 15.57
N ALA A 247 8.56 -12.30 15.87
CA ALA A 247 7.32 -11.82 15.28
C ALA A 247 7.09 -10.33 15.57
N VAL A 248 7.25 -9.90 16.82
CA VAL A 248 7.05 -8.49 17.21
C VAL A 248 8.05 -7.56 16.52
N ARG A 249 9.33 -7.96 16.47
CA ARG A 249 10.38 -7.22 15.75
C ARG A 249 10.01 -7.06 14.28
N ASP A 250 9.65 -8.15 13.62
CA ASP A 250 9.41 -8.17 12.19
C ASP A 250 8.13 -7.40 11.82
N ILE A 251 7.06 -7.52 12.62
CA ILE A 251 5.87 -6.67 12.50
C ILE A 251 6.25 -5.19 12.58
N THR A 252 7.05 -4.81 13.57
CA THR A 252 7.48 -3.42 13.78
C THR A 252 8.28 -2.91 12.59
N ILE A 253 9.18 -3.73 12.05
CA ILE A 253 9.97 -3.39 10.85
C ILE A 253 9.05 -3.17 9.65
N VAL A 254 8.08 -4.05 9.39
CA VAL A 254 7.15 -3.90 8.26
C VAL A 254 6.30 -2.63 8.42
N VAL A 255 5.81 -2.35 9.62
CA VAL A 255 5.09 -1.09 9.91
C VAL A 255 5.97 0.12 9.62
N ALA A 256 7.23 0.09 10.06
CA ALA A 256 8.18 1.17 9.79
C ALA A 256 8.40 1.37 8.28
N PHE A 257 8.58 0.28 7.52
CA PHE A 257 8.70 0.35 6.06
C PHE A 257 7.44 0.90 5.39
N ALA A 258 6.24 0.49 5.83
CA ALA A 258 4.99 0.99 5.28
C ALA A 258 4.86 2.52 5.49
N VAL A 259 5.18 2.98 6.70
CA VAL A 259 5.19 4.40 7.06
C VAL A 259 6.22 5.17 6.24
N VAL A 260 7.46 4.67 6.16
CA VAL A 260 8.53 5.28 5.37
C VAL A 260 8.15 5.35 3.89
N ALA A 261 7.61 4.28 3.30
CA ALA A 261 7.18 4.27 1.91
C ALA A 261 6.10 5.33 1.63
N MET A 262 5.12 5.46 2.52
CA MET A 262 4.09 6.51 2.42
C MET A 262 4.68 7.92 2.50
N PHE A 263 5.62 8.16 3.42
CA PHE A 263 6.30 9.46 3.53
C PHE A 263 7.17 9.77 2.31
N LEU A 264 7.93 8.80 1.81
CA LEU A 264 8.74 8.96 0.60
C LEU A 264 7.87 9.21 -0.63
N ALA A 265 6.74 8.53 -0.76
CA ALA A 265 5.78 8.80 -1.82
C ALA A 265 5.26 10.25 -1.76
N ALA A 266 4.91 10.72 -0.55
CA ALA A 266 4.50 12.10 -0.32
C ALA A 266 5.60 13.12 -0.67
N ALA A 267 6.86 12.81 -0.38
CA ALA A 267 8.00 13.68 -0.65
C ALA A 267 8.40 13.73 -2.14
N THR A 268 8.23 12.63 -2.87
CA THR A 268 8.70 12.48 -4.26
C THR A 268 7.78 13.20 -5.27
N LEU A 269 6.51 13.42 -4.92
CA LEU A 269 5.57 14.18 -5.75
C LEU A 269 5.82 15.71 -5.68
N ARG A 270 7.01 16.17 -6.09
CA ARG A 270 7.42 17.58 -6.11
C ARG A 270 6.91 18.35 -7.34
N ARG A 271 6.81 19.67 -7.17
CA ARG A 271 6.31 20.68 -8.14
C ARG A 271 6.95 20.55 -9.52
N ARG A 272 6.18 20.09 -10.50
CA ARG A 272 6.26 20.66 -11.85
C ARG A 272 5.43 21.93 -11.83
N THR A 273 6.07 23.04 -11.53
CA THR A 273 5.61 24.34 -12.03
C THR A 273 6.15 24.44 -13.46
N PRO A 274 5.30 24.59 -14.49
CA PRO A 274 5.78 25.22 -15.71
C PRO A 274 6.29 26.64 -15.41
#